data_AF-A0AAX1I9J3-F1
#
_entry.id   AF-A0AAX1I9J3-F1
#
_cell.length_a   1.000
_cell.length_b   1.000
_cell.length_c   1.000
_cell.angle_alpha   90.00
_cell.angle_beta   90.00
_cell.angle_gamma   90.00
#
_symmetry.space_group_name_H-M   'P 1'
#
loop_
_entity.id
_entity.type
_entity.pdbx_description
1 polymer ?
#
loop_
_entity_poly.entity_id
_entity_poly.type
_entity_poly.pdbx_seq_one_letter_code
_entity_poly.pdbx_strand_id
1 'polypeptide(L)' 'MGNGDSGGPLLIEDHGTPEVVGLGSWITAVPEHALEAGFYGQVVYNVRVSRYLDWIEGVIERDASR' A
#
# COMPACT_ATOMS: atom_id res chain seq x y z
N MET A 1 7.19 7.60 -3.85
CA MET A 1 6.56 6.61 -4.76
C MET A 1 6.56 7.19 -6.15
N GLY A 2 6.95 6.38 -7.13
CA GLY A 2 6.89 6.69 -8.55
C GLY A 2 5.80 5.88 -9.26
N ASN A 3 5.70 6.08 -10.56
CA ASN A 3 4.82 5.27 -11.40
C ASN A 3 5.26 3.81 -11.40
N GLY A 4 4.29 2.90 -11.24
CA GLY A 4 4.55 1.46 -11.13
C GLY A 4 4.63 0.94 -9.69
N ASP A 5 4.78 1.81 -8.70
CA ASP A 5 4.74 1.42 -7.28
C ASP A 5 3.29 1.18 -6.76
N SER A 6 2.28 1.53 -7.56
CA SER A 6 0.87 1.32 -7.22
C SER A 6 0.57 -0.15 -6.93
N GLY A 7 -0.09 -0.42 -5.81
CA GLY A 7 -0.35 -1.77 -5.30
C GLY A 7 0.80 -2.38 -4.51
N GLY A 8 1.99 -1.78 -4.51
CA GLY A 8 3.13 -2.26 -3.73
C GLY A 8 2.89 -2.18 -2.21
N PRO A 9 3.52 -3.07 -1.42
CA PRO A 9 3.29 -3.14 0.02
C PRO A 9 3.97 -2.01 0.79
N LEU A 10 3.26 -1.44 1.75
CA LEU A 10 3.82 -0.68 2.86
C LEU A 10 4.01 -1.63 4.04
N LEU A 11 5.27 -1.80 4.45
CA LEU A 11 5.67 -2.68 5.53
C LEU A 11 5.99 -1.88 6.79
N ILE A 12 5.59 -2.40 7.95
CA ILE A 12 6.07 -1.95 9.26
C ILE A 12 6.70 -3.16 9.96
N GLU A 13 7.81 -2.95 10.66
CA GLU A 13 8.38 -3.98 11.53
C GLU A 13 7.65 -3.99 12.87
N ASP A 14 7.12 -5.15 13.24
CA ASP A 14 6.49 -5.41 14.53
C ASP A 14 7.18 -6.62 15.18
N HIS A 15 7.91 -6.37 16.27
CA HIS A 15 8.61 -7.41 17.04
C HIS A 15 9.50 -8.35 16.19
N GLY A 16 10.24 -7.81 15.23
CA GLY A 16 11.11 -8.53 14.31
C GLY A 16 10.40 -9.14 13.10
N THR A 17 9.08 -8.91 12.95
CA THR A 17 8.27 -9.44 11.84
C THR A 17 7.79 -8.30 10.95
N PRO A 18 8.04 -8.33 9.63
CA PRO A 18 7.49 -7.34 8.72
C PRO A 18 6.01 -7.61 8.45
N GLU A 19 5.16 -6.62 8.73
CA GLU A 19 3.71 -6.66 8.55
C GLU A 19 3.26 -5.77 7.40
N VAL A 20 2.34 -6.27 6.54
CA VAL A 20 1.76 -5.48 5.45
C VAL A 20 0.61 -4.63 5.98
N VAL A 21 0.89 -3.36 6.25
CA VAL A 21 -0.10 -2.44 6.84
C VAL A 21 -0.85 -1.59 5.81
N GLY A 22 -0.29 -1.47 4.60
CA GLY A 22 -0.87 -0.67 3.54
C GLY A 22 -0.47 -1.10 2.14
N LEU A 23 -1.19 -0.58 1.15
CA LEU A 23 -0.84 -0.71 -0.26
C LEU A 23 -0.72 0.68 -0.89
N GLY A 24 0.36 0.92 -1.63
CA GLY A 24 0.58 2.19 -2.34
C GLY A 24 -0.56 2.50 -3.29
N SER A 25 -1.23 3.64 -3.11
CA SER A 25 -2.40 4.00 -3.91
C SER A 25 -2.11 5.18 -4.81
N TRP A 26 -1.89 6.37 -4.23
CA TRP A 26 -1.66 7.59 -4.97
C TRP A 26 -0.86 8.60 -4.15
N ILE A 27 -0.41 9.67 -4.81
CA ILE A 27 0.38 10.75 -4.22
C ILE A 27 -0.31 12.08 -4.50
N THR A 28 -0.23 13.03 -3.56
CA THR A 28 -0.49 14.43 -3.92
C THR A 28 0.78 15.00 -4.53
N ALA A 29 0.72 15.54 -5.74
CA ALA A 29 1.86 16.19 -6.36
C ALA A 29 1.50 17.57 -6.91
N VAL A 30 2.46 18.48 -6.83
CA VAL A 30 2.43 19.73 -7.61
C VAL A 30 2.60 19.32 -9.08
N PRO A 31 1.81 19.85 -10.04
CA PRO A 31 1.78 19.34 -11.41
C PRO A 31 3.17 19.21 -12.08
N GLU A 32 4.07 20.13 -11.78
CA GLU A 32 5.44 20.17 -12.30
C GLU A 32 6.31 19.00 -11.80
N HIS A 33 6.00 18.42 -10.64
CA HIS A 33 6.74 17.33 -10.01
C HIS A 33 5.94 16.03 -9.95
N ALA A 34 4.81 15.93 -10.65
CA ALA A 34 3.89 14.79 -10.57
C ALA A 34 4.51 13.45 -10.99
N LEU A 35 5.62 13.47 -11.71
CA LEU A 35 6.35 12.29 -12.18
C LEU A 35 7.71 12.12 -11.49
N GLU A 36 8.08 13.03 -10.58
CA GLU A 36 9.37 13.00 -9.89
C GLU A 36 9.25 12.13 -8.62
N ALA A 37 9.82 10.93 -8.68
CA ALA A 37 9.84 10.05 -7.54
C ALA A 37 10.74 10.63 -6.42
N GLY A 38 10.24 10.64 -5.19
CA GLY A 38 11.03 11.02 -4.01
C GLY A 38 11.12 12.53 -3.77
N PHE A 39 10.24 13.32 -4.39
CA PHE A 39 10.16 14.76 -4.14
C PHE A 39 9.84 15.07 -2.68
N TYR A 40 10.61 15.99 -2.06
CA TYR A 40 10.44 16.36 -0.66
C TYR A 40 9.10 17.05 -0.41
N GLY A 41 8.46 16.70 0.71
CA GLY A 41 7.14 17.23 1.07
C GLY A 41 5.97 16.55 0.37
N GLN A 42 6.22 15.60 -0.53
CA GLN A 42 5.19 14.77 -1.14
C GLN A 42 4.57 13.82 -0.12
N VAL A 43 3.24 13.75 -0.08
CA VAL A 43 2.50 12.82 0.76
C VAL A 43 2.01 11.64 -0.07
N VAL A 44 2.28 10.43 0.42
CA VAL A 44 1.81 9.16 -0.14
C VAL A 44 0.56 8.71 0.61
N TYR A 45 -0.48 8.37 -0.14
CA TYR A 45 -1.72 7.83 0.38
C TYR A 45 -1.76 6.33 0.11
N ASN A 46 -1.92 5.56 1.19
CA ASN A 46 -1.98 4.10 1.16
C ASN A 46 -3.40 3.63 1.47
N VAL A 47 -3.82 2.53 0.84
CA VAL A 47 -5.00 1.77 1.31
C VAL A 47 -4.63 1.13 2.64
N ARG A 48 -5.45 1.34 3.68
CA ARG A 48 -5.24 0.72 5.00
C ARG A 48 -5.69 -0.74 4.96
N VAL A 49 -4.74 -1.68 4.94
CA VAL A 49 -5.02 -3.13 4.81
C VAL A 49 -5.90 -3.63 5.95
N SER A 50 -5.69 -3.15 7.18
CA SER A 50 -6.48 -3.58 8.34
C SER A 50 -7.98 -3.35 8.21
N ARG A 51 -8.43 -2.45 7.31
CA ARG A 51 -9.86 -2.20 7.07
C ARG A 51 -10.53 -3.32 6.26
N TYR A 52 -9.75 -4.17 5.61
CA TYR A 52 -10.18 -5.18 4.65
C TYR A 52 -9.82 -6.62 5.07
N LEU A 53 -9.33 -6.85 6.29
CA LEU A 53 -8.87 -8.19 6.74
C LEU A 53 -9.94 -9.26 6.56
N ASP A 54 -11.15 -9.05 7.09
CA ASP A 54 -12.26 -10.00 6.96
C ASP A 54 -12.55 -10.37 5.49
N TRP A 55 -12.45 -9.41 4.57
CA TRP A 55 -12.67 -9.64 3.15
C TRP A 55 -11.52 -10.44 2.53
N ILE A 56 -10.27 -10.10 2.86
CA ILE A 56 -9.08 -10.80 2.37
C ILE A 56 -9.10 -12.26 2.84
N GLU A 57 -9.30 -12.47 4.14
CA GLU A 57 -9.38 -13.80 4.75
C GLU A 57 -10.51 -14.62 4.12
N GLY A 58 -11.72 -14.05 3.99
CA GLY A 58 -12.84 -14.74 3.36
C GLY A 58 -12.62 -15.10 1.89
N VAL A 59 -11.83 -14.32 1.14
CA VAL A 59 -11.44 -14.67 -0.24
C VAL A 59 -10.44 -15.83 -0.25
N ILE A 60 -9.42 -15.77 0.59
CA ILE A 60 -8.38 -16.80 0.69
C ILE A 60 -8.98 -18.15 1.12
N GLU A 61 -9.82 -18.16 2.16
CA GLU A 61 -10.49 -19.37 2.65
C GLU A 61 -11.37 -20.01 1.59
N ARG A 62 -12.19 -19.19 0.90
CA ARG A 62 -13.06 -19.67 -0.17
C ARG A 62 -12.23 -20.30 -1.30
N ASP A 63 -11.15 -19.65 -1.71
CA ASP A 63 -10.34 -20.14 -2.82
C ASP A 63 -9.52 -21.37 -2.43
N ALA A 64 -9.12 -21.53 -1.16
CA ALA A 64 -8.47 -22.74 -0.64
C ALA A 64 -9.42 -23.94 -0.49
N SER A 65 -10.73 -23.70 -0.37
CA SER A 65 -11.76 -24.76 -0.29
C SER A 65 -12.22 -25.31 -1.65
N ARG A 66 -11.71 -24.74 -2.76
CA ARG A 66 -11.96 -25.21 -4.13
C ARG A 66 -10.94 -26.25 -4.56
#